data_AF-A0A932T6G0-F1
#
_entry.id   AF-A0A932T6G0-F1
#
_cell.length_a   1.000
_cell.length_b   1.000
_cell.length_c   1.000
_cell.angle_alpha   90.00
_cell.angle_beta   90.00
_cell.angle_gamma   90.00
#
_symmetry.space_group_name_H-M   'P 1'
#
loop_
_entity.id
_entity.type
_entity.pdbx_description
1 polymer ?
#
loop_
_entity_poly.entity_id
_entity_poly.type
_entity_poly.pdbx_seq_one_letter_code
_entity_poly.pdbx_strand_id
1 'polypeptide(L)' 'SETPWLNGKHTIFGIVANKASYAVVQKIENLETTYGDKPKVEQKIIKAYLKENTK' A
#
# COMPACT_ATOMS: atom_id res chain seq x y z
N SER A 1 4.97 -12.31 0.92
CA SER A 1 5.86 -12.90 1.94
C SER A 1 5.83 -12.02 3.17
N GLU A 2 6.17 -12.56 4.34
CA GLU A 2 6.25 -11.76 5.57
C GLU A 2 7.59 -11.01 5.65
N THR A 3 7.61 -9.87 6.36
CA THR A 3 8.80 -9.01 6.53
C THR A 3 9.20 -8.87 8.01
N PRO A 4 9.52 -9.97 8.73
CA PRO A 4 9.74 -9.94 10.18
C PRO A 4 10.91 -9.05 10.61
N TRP A 5 11.90 -8.81 9.74
CA TRP A 5 13.05 -7.94 10.02
C TRP A 5 12.70 -6.45 10.19
N LEU A 6 11.48 -6.04 9.83
CA LEU A 6 10.98 -4.67 10.05
C LEU A 6 10.40 -4.48 11.46
N ASN A 7 10.06 -5.57 12.17
CA ASN A 7 9.46 -5.52 13.49
C ASN A 7 10.40 -4.83 14.49
N GLY A 8 9.87 -3.88 15.26
CA GLY A 8 10.64 -3.07 16.21
C GLY A 8 11.51 -1.97 15.57
N LYS A 9 11.64 -1.95 14.24
CA LYS A 9 12.33 -0.89 13.48
C LYS A 9 11.38 0.10 12.81
N HIS A 10 10.11 -0.29 12.61
CA HIS A 10 9.07 0.55 12.02
C HIS A 10 7.77 0.42 12.83
N THR A 11 7.09 1.54 13.08
CA THR A 11 5.81 1.55 13.80
C THR A 11 4.68 1.07 12.90
N ILE A 12 4.02 -0.01 13.28
CA ILE A 12 2.79 -0.49 12.63
C ILE A 12 1.62 0.34 13.16
N PHE A 13 0.94 1.09 12.29
CA PHE A 13 -0.17 2.00 12.68
C PHE A 13 -1.51 1.67 12.00
N GLY A 14 -1.59 0.62 11.19
CA GLY A 14 -2.82 0.23 10.51
C GLY A 14 -2.64 -0.95 9.55
N ILE A 15 -3.75 -1.35 8.94
CA ILE A 15 -3.83 -2.43 7.96
C ILE A 15 -4.73 -2.00 6.78
N VAL A 16 -4.54 -2.63 5.62
CA VAL A 16 -5.46 -2.46 4.49
C VAL A 16 -6.80 -3.13 4.83
N ALA A 17 -7.90 -2.38 4.72
CA ALA A 17 -9.17 -2.74 5.35
C ALA A 17 -9.83 -4.04 4.89
N ASN A 18 -9.75 -4.40 3.60
CA ASN A 18 -10.40 -5.60 3.07
C ASN A 18 -9.68 -6.16 1.83
N LYS A 19 -10.10 -7.37 1.41
CA LYS A 19 -9.51 -8.09 0.28
C LYS A 19 -9.59 -7.33 -1.04
N ALA A 20 -10.69 -6.61 -1.30
CA ALA A 20 -10.86 -5.84 -2.52
C ALA A 20 -9.84 -4.69 -2.58
N SER A 21 -9.66 -3.97 -1.47
CA SER A 21 -8.64 -2.93 -1.35
C SER A 21 -7.23 -3.51 -1.43
N TYR A 22 -6.98 -4.68 -0.81
CA TYR A 22 -5.68 -5.34 -0.88
C TYR A 22 -5.32 -5.78 -2.30
N ALA A 23 -6.29 -6.27 -3.08
CA ALA A 23 -6.07 -6.62 -4.49
C ALA A 23 -5.61 -5.43 -5.34
N VAL A 24 -6.02 -4.20 -5.01
CA VAL A 24 -5.51 -2.99 -5.67
C VAL A 24 -4.03 -2.76 -5.34
N VAL A 25 -3.64 -2.92 -4.07
CA VAL A 25 -2.23 -2.82 -3.65
C VAL A 25 -1.37 -3.86 -4.35
N GLN A 26 -1.83 -5.12 -4.42
CA GLN A 26 -1.11 -6.19 -5.13
C GLN A 26 -0.95 -5.90 -6.63
N LYS A 27 -1.93 -5.26 -7.28
CA LYS A 27 -1.77 -4.84 -8.68
C LYS A 27 -0.66 -3.81 -8.84
N ILE A 28 -0.55 -2.86 -7.90
CA ILE A 28 0.48 -1.81 -7.92
C ILE A 28 1.87 -2.42 -7.66
N GLU A 29 1.98 -3.39 -6.74
CA GLU A 29 3.22 -4.12 -6.42
C GLU A 29 3.86 -4.77 -7.66
N ASN A 30 3.05 -5.24 -8.61
CA ASN A 30 3.51 -5.96 -9.80
C ASN A 30 3.75 -5.05 -11.03
N LEU A 31 3.72 -3.73 -10.88
CA LEU A 31 3.98 -2.80 -11.98
C LEU A 31 5.46 -2.77 -12.36
N GLU A 32 5.75 -2.54 -13.64
CA GLU A 32 7.12 -2.33 -14.10
C GLU A 32 7.76 -1.11 -13.40
N THR A 33 8.96 -1.32 -12.88
CA THR A 33 9.78 -0.28 -12.26
C THR A 33 10.98 0.09 -13.14
N THR A 34 11.55 1.24 -12.85
CA THR A 34 12.76 1.79 -13.44
C THR A 34 13.87 1.81 -12.38
N TYR A 35 14.99 2.49 -12.65
CA TYR A 35 16.08 2.64 -11.69
C TYR A 35 15.59 3.15 -10.32
N GLY A 36 16.05 2.50 -9.24
CA GLY A 36 15.68 2.85 -7.86
C GLY A 36 14.24 2.49 -7.49
N ASP A 37 13.70 1.41 -8.06
CA ASP A 37 12.35 0.87 -7.79
C ASP A 37 11.19 1.85 -8.10
N LYS A 38 11.46 2.92 -8.84
CA LYS A 38 10.45 3.91 -9.23
C LYS A 38 9.54 3.33 -10.32
N PRO A 39 8.21 3.35 -10.17
CA PRO A 39 7.29 2.89 -11.22
C PRO A 39 7.53 3.59 -12.55
N LYS A 40 7.49 2.83 -13.65
CA LYS A 40 7.63 3.34 -15.02
C LYS A 40 6.49 4.28 -15.41
N VAL A 41 5.29 4.00 -14.91
CA VAL A 41 4.11 4.86 -15.03
C VAL A 41 3.75 5.39 -13.65
N GLU A 42 3.50 6.69 -13.56
CA GLU A 42 3.19 7.37 -12.31
C GLU A 42 1.90 6.86 -11.64
N GLN A 43 1.98 6.54 -10.35
CA GLN A 43 0.84 6.13 -9.53
C GLN A 43 0.53 7.22 -8.52
N LYS A 44 -0.70 7.75 -8.51
CA LYS A 44 -1.11 8.89 -7.65
C LYS A 44 -2.23 8.51 -6.68
N ILE A 45 -2.14 9.03 -5.46
CA ILE A 45 -3.30 9.16 -4.57
C ILE A 45 -4.06 10.40 -5.01
N ILE A 46 -5.16 10.22 -5.73
CA ILE A 46 -5.95 11.34 -6.29
C ILE A 46 -6.71 12.08 -5.17
N LYS A 47 -7.24 11.34 -4.19
CA LYS A 47 -7.94 11.86 -3.01
C LYS A 47 -7.70 10.94 -1.81
N ALA A 48 -7.63 11.53 -0.62
CA ALA A 48 -7.64 10.82 0.65
C ALA A 48 -8.53 11.58 1.63
N TYR A 49 -9.38 10.87 2.35
CA TYR A 49 -10.32 11.44 3.30
C TYR A 49 -10.60 10.43 4.40
N LEU A 50 -11.01 10.92 5.57
CA LEU A 50 -11.51 10.06 6.63
C LEU A 50 -12.90 9.56 6.22
N LYS A 51 -13.03 8.25 6.03
CA LYS A 51 -14.34 7.63 5.85
C LYS A 51 -14.96 7.47 7.24
N GLU A 52 -16.01 8.23 7.52
CA GLU A 52 -16.80 7.99 8.71
C GLU A 52 -17.40 6.59 8.63
N ASN A 53 -17.04 5.74 9.58
CA ASN A 53 -17.72 4.47 9.77
C ASN A 53 -18.93 4.78 10.66
N THR A 54 -20.08 5.06 10.05
CA THR A 54 -21.34 5.14 10.78
C THR A 54 -21.58 3.78 11.44
N LYS A 55 -21.73 3.79 12.77
CA LYS A 55 -22.11 2.59 13.54
C LYS A 55 -23.54 2.19 13.23
#